data_AF-F7VJB4-F1
#
_entry.id   AF-F7VJB4-F1
#
_cell.length_a   1.000
_cell.length_b   1.000
_cell.length_c   1.000
_cell.angle_alpha   90.00
_cell.angle_beta   90.00
_cell.angle_gamma   90.00
#
_symmetry.space_group_name_H-M   'P 1'
#
loop_
_entity.id
_entity.type
_entity.pdbx_description
1 polymer ?
#
loop_
_entity_poly.entity_id
_entity_poly.type
_entity_poly.pdbx_seq_one_letter_code
_entity_poly.pdbx_strand_id
1 'polypeptide(L)' 'MLHFSMDRKGHVLSANIEGSSGHALLDQEALALVRRAEPLPVPPDSVEGDPVTLTVPIEFYIEHGRD' A
#
# COMPACT_ATOMS: atom_id res chain seq x y z
N MET A 1 3.81 -7.67 3.08
CA MET A 1 2.55 -7.64 2.32
C MET A 1 1.66 -6.56 2.88
N LEU A 2 1.42 -5.52 2.08
CA LEU A 2 0.44 -4.49 2.38
C LEU A 2 -0.91 -4.92 1.81
N HIS A 3 -1.92 -5.00 2.67
CA HIS A 3 -3.30 -5.25 2.29
C HIS A 3 -4.09 -3.97 2.44
N PHE A 4 -4.79 -3.56 1.39
CA PHE A 4 -5.61 -2.35 1.43
C PHE A 4 -6.85 -2.49 0.55
N SER A 5 -7.83 -1.65 0.85
CA SER A 5 -9.01 -1.46 0.01
C SER A 5 -9.11 -0.01 -0.43
N MET A 6 -9.65 0.22 -1.62
CA MET A 6 -9.91 1.56 -2.14
C MET A 6 -11.25 1.63 -2.86
N ASP A 7 -11.82 2.82 -2.93
CA ASP A 7 -12.97 3.08 -3.79
C ASP A 7 -12.55 3.11 -5.27
N ARG A 8 -13.55 3.15 -6.16
CA ARG A 8 -13.33 3.24 -7.61
C ARG A 8 -12.69 4.54 -8.09
N LYS A 9 -12.48 5.52 -7.21
CA LYS A 9 -11.79 6.79 -7.50
C LYS A 9 -10.33 6.78 -7.01
N GLY A 10 -9.88 5.69 -6.40
CA GLY A 10 -8.52 5.53 -5.90
C GLY A 10 -8.31 6.04 -4.47
N HIS A 11 -9.36 6.37 -3.72
CA HIS A 11 -9.24 6.75 -2.32
C HIS A 11 -9.15 5.50 -1.44
N VAL A 12 -8.13 5.42 -0.60
CA VAL A 12 -7.92 4.23 0.25
C VAL A 12 -8.89 4.27 1.42
N LEU A 13 -9.64 3.18 1.61
CA LEU A 13 -10.63 3.06 2.68
C LEU A 13 -9.99 2.41 3.91
N SER A 14 -9.24 1.33 3.72
CA SER A 14 -8.52 0.62 4.78
C SER A 14 -7.13 0.20 4.33
N ALA A 15 -6.20 0.06 5.27
CA ALA A 15 -4.86 -0.48 5.03
C ALA A 15 -4.37 -1.22 6.29
N ASN A 16 -3.74 -2.38 6.12
CA ASN A 16 -3.12 -3.15 7.18
C ASN A 16 -1.93 -3.97 6.65
N ILE A 17 -1.10 -4.49 7.56
CA ILE A 17 0.03 -5.36 7.23
C ILE A 17 -0.37 -6.82 7.46
N GLU A 18 -0.60 -7.56 6.38
CA GLU A 18 -0.84 -9.01 6.43
C GLU A 18 0.46 -9.82 6.54
N GLY A 19 1.58 -9.26 6.06
CA GLY A 19 2.89 -9.89 6.16
C GLY A 19 3.95 -8.85 6.54
N SER A 20 4.47 -8.94 7.75
CA SER A 20 5.49 -8.02 8.28
C SER A 20 6.82 -8.15 7.56
N SER A 21 7.54 -7.04 7.44
CA SER A 21 8.95 -7.00 7.01
C SER A 21 9.94 -7.48 8.09
N GLY A 22 9.46 -7.74 9.30
CA GLY A 22 10.28 -7.98 10.50
C GLY A 22 10.81 -6.70 11.16
N HIS A 23 10.55 -5.52 10.57
CA HIS A 23 10.99 -4.23 11.10
C HIS A 23 9.79 -3.29 11.28
N ALA A 24 9.43 -2.99 12.52
CA ALA A 24 8.23 -2.21 12.84
C ALA A 24 8.20 -0.83 12.15
N LEU A 25 9.35 -0.15 12.02
CA LEU A 25 9.44 1.14 11.34
C LEU A 25 9.12 1.02 9.84
N LEU A 26 9.58 -0.04 9.17
CA LEU A 26 9.29 -0.25 7.75
C LEU A 26 7.82 -0.64 7.53
N ASP A 27 7.25 -1.41 8.45
CA ASP A 27 5.82 -1.74 8.41
C ASP A 27 4.94 -0.48 8.58
N GLN A 28 5.30 0.41 9.51
CA GLN A 28 4.63 1.70 9.70
C GLN A 28 4.78 2.58 8.45
N GLU A 29 5.96 2.63 7.85
CA GLU A 29 6.16 3.38 6.61
C GLU A 29 5.40 2.79 5.43
N ALA A 30 5.22 1.47 5.33
CA ALA A 30 4.38 0.85 4.30
C ALA A 30 2.91 1.29 4.41
N LEU A 31 2.39 1.38 5.65
CA LEU A 31 1.04 1.91 5.90
C LEU A 31 0.95 3.40 5.58
N ALA A 32 1.96 4.20 5.94
CA ALA A 32 1.99 5.62 5.64
C ALA A 32 2.14 5.88 4.13
N LEU A 33 2.92 5.06 3.42
CA LEU A 33 3.16 5.16 1.98
C LEU A 33 1.86 5.12 1.19
N VAL A 34 0.98 4.14 1.46
CA VAL A 34 -0.27 4.01 0.70
C VAL A 34 -1.22 5.17 0.94
N ARG A 35 -1.23 5.73 2.15
CA ARG A 35 -2.01 6.93 2.49
C ARG A 35 -1.50 8.18 1.79
N ARG A 36 -0.17 8.36 1.73
CA ARG A 36 0.45 9.49 1.02
C ARG A 36 0.28 9.40 -0.51
N ALA A 37 0.14 8.19 -1.04
CA ALA A 37 -0.04 7.95 -2.47
C ALA A 37 -1.48 8.22 -2.95
N GLU A 38 -2.42 8.55 -2.06
CA GLU A 38 -3.79 8.87 -2.45
C GLU A 38 -3.86 10.16 -3.32
N PRO A 39 -4.72 10.20 -4.36
CA PRO A 39 -5.49 9.07 -4.88
C PRO A 39 -4.61 8.10 -5.68
N LEU A 40 -4.81 6.81 -5.45
CA LEU A 40 -4.17 5.76 -6.24
C LEU A 40 -4.69 5.79 -7.69
N PRO A 41 -3.93 5.24 -8.66
CA PRO A 41 -4.42 5.06 -10.02
C PRO A 41 -5.77 4.33 -10.02
N VAL A 42 -6.73 4.89 -10.74
CA VAL A 42 -8.08 4.31 -10.85
C VAL A 42 -7.99 2.89 -11.42
N PRO A 43 -8.60 1.88 -10.77
CA PRO A 43 -8.64 0.53 -11.28
C PRO A 43 -9.31 0.48 -12.66
N PRO A 44 -8.75 -0.26 -13.63
CA PRO A 44 -9.42 -0.45 -14.91
C PRO A 44 -10.74 -1.21 -14.72
N ASP A 45 -11.69 -1.04 -15.64
CA ASP A 45 -13.03 -1.65 -15.58
C ASP A 45 -13.01 -3.17 -15.47
N SER A 46 -11.93 -3.82 -15.92
CA SER A 46 -11.72 -5.27 -15.79
C SER A 46 -11.51 -5.75 -14.36
N VAL A 47 -11.14 -4.86 -13.44
CA VAL A 47 -11.05 -5.18 -12.01
C VAL A 47 -12.44 -5.04 -11.42
N GLU A 48 -13.02 -6.12 -10.91
CA GLU A 48 -14.36 -6.13 -10.30
C GLU A 48 -14.33 -5.70 -8.82
N GLY A 49 -15.51 -5.38 -8.28
CA GLY A 49 -15.71 -5.02 -6.87
C GLY A 49 -15.81 -3.51 -6.60
N ASP A 50 -16.48 -3.16 -5.50
CA ASP A 50 -16.52 -1.83 -4.89
C ASP A 50 -16.83 -2.03 -3.39
N PRO A 51 -15.81 -1.96 -2.50
CA PRO A 51 -14.44 -1.53 -2.77
C PRO A 51 -13.58 -2.56 -3.52
N VAL A 52 -12.51 -2.08 -4.14
CA VAL A 52 -11.45 -2.94 -4.70
C VAL A 52 -10.44 -3.25 -3.59
N THR A 53 -10.12 -4.53 -3.40
CA THR A 53 -9.19 -5.00 -2.36
C THR A 53 -7.97 -5.67 -2.98
N LEU A 54 -6.78 -5.30 -2.52
CA LEU A 54 -5.50 -5.76 -3.05
C LEU A 54 -4.54 -6.11 -1.91
N THR A 55 -3.77 -7.18 -2.09
CA THR A 55 -2.58 -7.49 -1.27
C THR A 55 -1.35 -7.42 -2.17
N VAL A 56 -0.43 -6.50 -1.87
CA VAL A 56 0.77 -6.26 -2.67
C VAL A 56 2.05 -6.39 -1.85
N PRO A 57 3.17 -6.82 -2.44
CA PRO A 57 4.48 -6.71 -1.80
C PRO A 57 4.94 -5.25 -1.78
N ILE A 58 5.63 -4.86 -0.71
CA ILE A 58 6.33 -3.57 -0.59
C ILE A 58 7.80 -3.90 -0.34
N GLU A 59 8.67 -3.40 -1.20
CA GLU A 59 10.11 -3.58 -1.10
C GLU A 59 10.77 -2.27 -0.69
N PHE A 60 11.62 -2.33 0.34
CA PHE A 60 12.42 -1.21 0.80
C PHE A 60 13.87 -1.40 0.36
N TYR A 61 14.44 -0.37 -0.25
CA TYR A 61 15.85 -0.31 -0.62
C TYR A 61 16.52 0.76 0.23
N ILE A 62 17.46 0.35 1.09
CA ILE A 62 18.17 1.27 1.99
C ILE A 62 19.52 1.59 1.35
N GLU A 63 19.67 2.81 0.88
CA GLU A 63 20.98 3.31 0.48
C GLU A 63 21.80 3.65 1.72
N HIS A 64 23.03 3.19 1.79
CA HIS A 64 23.97 3.72 2.78
C HIS A 64 24.30 5.15 2.35
N GLY A 65 24.02 6.11 3.23
CA GLY A 65 24.44 7.49 3.01
C GLY A 65 25.94 7.51 2.72
N ARG A 66 26.36 8.21 1.66
CA ARG A 66 27.78 8.48 1.47
C ARG A 66 28.23 9.33 2.66
N ASP A 67 29.17 8.79 3.44
CA ASP A 67 29.91 9.54 4.47
C ASP A 67 30.60 10.79 3.88
#